data_AF-A0A7K3DIK4-F1
#
_entry.id   AF-A0A7K3DIK4-F1
#
_cell.length_a   1.000
_cell.length_b   1.000
_cell.length_c   1.000
_cell.angle_alpha   90.00
_cell.angle_beta   90.00
_cell.angle_gamma   90.00
#
_symmetry.space_group_name_H-M   'P 1'
#
loop_
_entity.id
_entity.type
_entity.pdbx_description
1 polymer ?
#
loop_
_entity_poly.entity_id
_entity_poly.type
_entity_poly.pdbx_seq_one_letter_code
_entity_poly.pdbx_strand_id
1 'polypeptide(L)' 'MAYVRCRNCGDTMHEFRELEGDDEKAAARLALGELPAGEIFVARAYHRCTNDGCRRIQRKDRWWVGATLPEED' A
#
# COMPACT_ATOMS: atom_id res chain seq x y z
N MET A 1 0.15 -13.36 2.68
CA MET A 1 0.01 -12.68 1.37
C MET A 1 -1.45 -12.65 0.96
N ALA A 2 -1.84 -11.71 0.09
CA ALA A 2 -3.18 -11.63 -0.50
C ALA A 2 -3.08 -11.43 -2.02
N TYR A 3 -3.98 -12.05 -2.79
CA TYR A 3 -4.06 -11.85 -4.24
C TYR A 3 -5.21 -10.91 -4.57
N VAL A 4 -4.90 -9.66 -4.91
CA VAL A 4 -5.88 -8.58 -5.07
C VAL A 4 -5.52 -7.67 -6.24
N ARG A 5 -6.51 -6.89 -6.69
CA ARG A 5 -6.34 -5.94 -7.79
C ARG A 5 -5.35 -4.84 -7.42
N CYS A 6 -4.37 -4.62 -8.28
CA CYS A 6 -3.40 -3.53 -8.18
C CYS A 6 -3.68 -2.47 -9.26
N ARG A 7 -3.98 -1.25 -8.81
CA ARG A 7 -4.30 -0.14 -9.72
C ARG A 7 -3.09 0.39 -10.50
N ASN A 8 -1.89 0.24 -9.95
CA ASN A 8 -0.66 0.68 -10.63
C ASN A 8 -0.19 -0.32 -11.69
N CYS A 9 -0.68 -1.56 -11.69
CA CYS A 9 -0.30 -2.59 -12.66
C CYS A 9 -1.35 -2.72 -13.79
N GLY A 10 -2.14 -1.68 -14.05
CA GLY A 10 -3.22 -1.73 -15.04
C GLY A 10 -4.46 -2.48 -14.54
N ASP A 11 -4.77 -2.38 -13.25
CA ASP A 11 -5.93 -3.02 -12.60
C ASP A 11 -5.97 -4.56 -12.73
N THR A 12 -4.80 -5.18 -12.89
CA THR A 12 -4.57 -6.63 -12.87
C THR A 12 -4.48 -7.16 -11.44
N MET A 13 -4.65 -8.48 -11.28
CA MET A 13 -4.47 -9.15 -9.98
C MET A 13 -2.99 -9.42 -9.74
N HIS A 14 -2.49 -9.00 -8.58
CA HIS A 14 -1.12 -9.26 -8.13
C HIS A 14 -1.09 -9.75 -6.70
N GLU A 15 0.03 -10.35 -6.32
CA GLU A 15 0.29 -10.67 -4.92
C GLU A 15 0.67 -9.40 -4.15
N PHE A 16 0.19 -9.34 -2.92
CA PHE A 16 0.50 -8.31 -1.95
C PHE A 16 1.06 -8.92 -0.68
N ARG A 17 2.16 -8.35 -0.20
CA ARG A 17 2.81 -8.68 1.08
C ARG A 17 2.51 -7.63 2.14
N GLU A 18 2.71 -7.98 3.40
CA GLU A 18 2.61 -6.98 4.47
C GLU A 18 3.67 -5.90 4.32
N LEU A 19 3.44 -4.74 4.94
CA LEU A 19 4.43 -3.69 4.99
C LEU A 19 5.62 -4.13 5.85
N GLU A 20 6.84 -3.97 5.35
CA GLU A 20 8.07 -4.48 5.95
C GLU A 20 8.98 -3.35 6.44
N GLY A 21 9.67 -3.56 7.56
CA GLY A 21 10.54 -2.54 8.14
C GLY A 21 9.80 -1.31 8.68
N ASP A 22 10.53 -0.41 9.33
CA ASP A 22 9.98 0.85 9.84
C ASP A 22 9.97 1.94 8.77
N ASP A 23 10.95 1.95 7.86
CA ASP A 23 11.03 2.90 6.75
C ASP A 23 9.85 2.78 5.78
N GLU A 24 9.46 1.57 5.37
CA GLU A 24 8.30 1.38 4.48
C GLU A 24 7.00 1.79 5.17
N LYS A 25 6.86 1.51 6.47
CA LYS A 25 5.69 1.91 7.25
C LYS A 25 5.64 3.43 7.42
N ALA A 26 6.78 4.08 7.61
CA ALA A 26 6.89 5.53 7.68
C ALA A 26 6.56 6.16 6.31
N ALA A 27 7.12 5.65 5.22
CA ALA A 27 6.82 6.07 3.87
C ALA A 27 5.33 5.86 3.53
N ALA A 28 4.74 4.74 3.95
CA ALA A 28 3.31 4.47 3.79
C ALA A 28 2.45 5.49 4.53
N ARG A 29 2.80 5.79 5.79
CA ARG A 29 2.11 6.81 6.58
C ARG A 29 2.19 8.19 5.93
N LEU A 30 3.36 8.57 5.41
CA LEU A 30 3.56 9.83 4.70
C LEU A 30 2.77 9.87 3.38
N ALA A 31 2.83 8.81 2.58
CA ALA A 31 2.16 8.73 1.28
C ALA A 31 0.63 8.70 1.38
N LEU A 32 0.08 8.14 2.46
CA LEU A 32 -1.36 8.17 2.73
C LEU A 32 -1.84 9.53 3.26
N GLY A 33 -0.92 10.37 3.77
CA GLY A 33 -1.23 11.72 4.24
C GLY A 33 -2.29 11.76 5.34
N GLU A 34 -3.19 12.76 5.23
CA GLU A 34 -4.38 12.84 6.07
C GLU A 34 -5.41 11.79 5.63
N LEU A 35 -5.56 10.76 6.45
CA LEU A 35 -6.62 9.77 6.29
C LEU A 35 -8.00 10.44 6.49
N PRO A 36 -9.06 9.95 5.82
CA PRO A 36 -10.40 10.48 5.99
C PRO A 36 -10.82 10.50 7.47
N ALA A 37 -11.55 11.55 7.84
CA ALA A 37 -11.82 12.02 9.21
C ALA A 37 -11.88 10.90 10.28
N GLY A 38 -10.84 10.85 11.11
CA GLY A 38 -10.77 10.01 12.31
C GLY A 38 -10.12 8.63 12.12
N GLU A 39 -9.74 8.24 10.90
CA GLU A 39 -8.98 7.01 10.71
C GLU A 39 -7.52 7.17 11.14
N ILE A 40 -7.06 6.25 11.99
CA ILE A 40 -5.65 6.15 12.39
C ILE A 40 -4.94 5.23 11.40
N PHE A 41 -3.75 5.62 10.94
CA PHE A 41 -2.92 4.73 10.14
C PHE A 41 -2.50 3.52 10.97
N VAL A 42 -2.91 2.33 10.54
CA VAL A 42 -2.48 1.06 11.13
C VAL A 42 -1.79 0.24 10.05
N ALA A 43 -0.46 0.09 10.13
CA ALA A 43 0.34 -0.60 9.10
C ALA A 43 -0.22 -1.99 8.72
N ARG A 44 -0.70 -2.77 9.71
CA ARG A 44 -1.28 -4.11 9.49
C ARG A 44 -2.56 -4.11 8.63
N ALA A 45 -3.23 -2.95 8.49
CA ALA A 45 -4.41 -2.80 7.64
C ALA A 45 -4.03 -2.62 6.17
N TYR A 46 -2.76 -2.36 5.88
CA TYR A 46 -2.22 -2.14 4.55
C TYR A 46 -1.31 -3.27 4.11
N HIS A 47 -1.14 -3.39 2.80
CA HIS A 47 -0.22 -4.31 2.15
C HIS A 47 0.38 -3.67 0.90
N ARG A 48 1.55 -4.14 0.47
CA ARG A 48 2.30 -3.65 -0.69
C ARG A 48 2.29 -4.68 -1.81
N CYS A 49 2.13 -4.23 -3.04
CA CYS A 49 2.24 -5.08 -4.22
C CYS A 49 3.67 -5.65 -4.36
N THR A 50 3.79 -6.94 -4.67
CA THR A 50 5.10 -7.60 -4.86
C THR A 50 5.59 -7.55 -6.30
N ASN A 51 4.82 -6.97 -7.23
CA ASN A 51 5.25 -6.83 -8.61
C ASN A 51 6.47 -5.92 -8.70
N ASP A 52 7.46 -6.34 -9.49
CA ASP A 52 8.67 -5.55 -9.72
C ASP A 52 8.34 -4.16 -10.28
N GLY A 53 9.00 -3.12 -9.75
CA GLY A 53 8.69 -1.72 -10.05
C GLY A 53 7.37 -1.20 -9.47
N CYS A 54 6.52 -2.03 -8.86
CA CYS A 54 5.28 -1.56 -8.25
C CYS A 54 5.47 -1.15 -6.78
N ARG A 55 5.19 0.12 -6.51
CA ARG A 55 5.25 0.72 -5.16
C ARG A 55 3.86 0.99 -4.56
N ARG A 56 2.82 0.33 -5.10
CA ARG A 56 1.44 0.47 -4.63
C ARG A 56 1.30 -0.13 -3.23
N ILE A 57 0.79 0.67 -2.30
CA ILE A 57 0.23 0.20 -1.04
C ILE A 57 -1.29 0.40 -1.06
N GLN A 58 -2.03 -0.52 -0.45
CA GLN A 58 -3.47 -0.40 -0.36
C GLN A 58 -4.02 -1.10 0.88
N ARG A 59 -5.28 -0.81 1.22
CA ARG A 59 -5.97 -1.46 2.33
C ARG A 59 -6.34 -2.89 1.96
N LYS A 60 -6.19 -3.79 2.93
CA LYS A 60 -6.57 -5.21 2.80
C LYS A 60 -8.09 -5.39 2.60
N ASP A 61 -8.90 -4.56 3.25
CA ASP A 61 -10.36 -4.61 3.16
C ASP A 61 -10.93 -3.78 2.01
N ARG A 62 -10.16 -2.81 1.49
CA ARG A 62 -10.58 -1.90 0.41
C ARG A 62 -9.41 -1.65 -0.53
N TRP A 63 -9.25 -2.54 -1.52
CA TRP A 63 -8.18 -2.46 -2.51
C TRP A 63 -8.10 -1.11 -3.25
N TRP A 64 -9.22 -0.39 -3.33
CA TRP A 64 -9.26 0.93 -3.95
C TRP A 64 -8.70 2.08 -3.10
N VAL A 65 -8.58 1.87 -1.79
CA VAL A 65 -8.01 2.85 -0.86
C VAL A 65 -6.54 2.52 -0.67
N GLY A 66 -5.67 3.47 -0.99
CA GLY A 66 -4.23 3.26 -0.91
C GLY A 66 -3.46 4.37 -1.62
N ALA A 67 -2.13 4.32 -1.49
CA ALA A 67 -1.22 5.28 -2.09
C ALA A 67 -0.14 4.57 -2.93
N THR A 68 0.67 5.35 -3.64
CA THR A 68 1.90 4.88 -4.28
C THR A 68 3.05 5.45 -3.47
N LEU A 69 3.95 4.58 -2.99
CA LEU A 69 5.14 5.05 -2.30
C LEU A 69 6.07 5.78 -3.29
N PRO A 70 6.78 6.83 -2.85
CA PRO A 70 7.75 7.52 -3.69
C PRO A 70 8.90 6.59 -4.10
N GLU A 71 9.64 7.02 -5.12
CA GLU A 71 10.91 6.41 -5.47
C GLU A 71 11.89 6.55 -4.29
N GLU A 72 12.66 5.50 -4.03
CA GLU A 72 13.76 5.52 -3.07
C GLU A 72 14.95 6.05 -3.86
N ASP A 73 15.43 7.23 -3.48
CA ASP A 73 16.65 7.87 -4.02
C ASP A 73 17.91 7.14 -3.56
#